data_AF-E2AFA4-F1
#
_entry.id   AF-E2AFA4-F1
#
_cell.length_a   1.000
_cell.length_b   1.000
_cell.length_c   1.000
_cell.angle_alpha   90.00
_cell.angle_beta   90.00
_cell.angle_gamma   90.00
#
_symmetry.space_group_name_H-M   'P 1'
#
loop_
_entity.id
_entity.type
_entity.pdbx_description
1 polymer ?
#
loop_
_entity_poly.entity_id
_entity_poly.type
_entity_poly.pdbx_seq_one_letter_code
_entity_poly.pdbx_strand_id
1 'polypeptide(L)'
;KVNCNRIFHLPTITFNLGGKAFDLTDRDYIIPKINDESICITVFSKHDSRYKHDVKWILGMPFMGRYYTEFNMEKNRLGFALA
;
A
#
# COMPACT_ATOMS: atom_id res chain seq x y z
N LYS A 1 -7.07 -6.57 12.34
CA LYS A 1 -7.27 -8.01 12.03
C LYS A 1 -8.73 -8.19 11.65
N VAL A 2 -9.02 -8.97 10.62
CA VAL A 2 -10.37 -9.20 10.10
C VAL A 2 -10.52 -10.67 9.68
N ASN A 3 -11.76 -11.14 9.53
CA ASN A 3 -12.03 -12.44 8.91
C ASN A 3 -11.74 -12.34 7.40
N CYS A 4 -10.90 -13.24 6.87
CA CYS A 4 -10.52 -13.22 5.44
C CYS A 4 -11.73 -13.36 4.50
N ASN A 5 -12.80 -14.05 4.90
CA ASN A 5 -14.02 -14.20 4.11
C ASN A 5 -14.90 -12.95 4.07
N ARG A 6 -14.45 -11.82 4.65
CA ARG A 6 -15.21 -10.56 4.68
C ARG A 6 -14.44 -9.38 4.10
N ILE A 7 -13.26 -9.61 3.50
CA ILE A 7 -12.39 -8.52 3.04
C ILE A 7 -13.01 -7.70 1.90
N PHE A 8 -13.88 -8.31 1.09
CA PHE A 8 -14.57 -7.63 -0.03
C PHE A 8 -15.54 -6.53 0.39
N HIS A 9 -15.84 -6.40 1.69
CA HIS A 9 -16.62 -5.29 2.25
C HIS A 9 -15.75 -4.10 2.70
N LEU A 10 -14.44 -4.24 2.66
CA LEU A 10 -13.52 -3.19 3.09
C LEU A 10 -13.42 -2.10 2.01
N PRO A 11 -13.19 -0.84 2.41
CA PRO A 11 -13.20 0.27 1.47
C PRO A 11 -12.00 0.22 0.53
N THR A 12 -12.14 0.85 -0.63
CA THR A 12 -10.97 1.22 -1.44
C THR A 12 -10.26 2.39 -0.77
N ILE A 13 -8.93 2.33 -0.70
CA ILE A 13 -8.08 3.40 -0.16
C ILE A 13 -7.38 4.11 -1.32
N THR A 14 -7.62 5.41 -1.45
CA THR A 14 -7.08 6.20 -2.56
C THR A 14 -5.92 7.08 -2.12
N PHE A 15 -4.78 6.96 -2.79
CA PHE A 15 -3.64 7.87 -2.68
C PHE A 15 -3.69 8.90 -3.81
N ASN A 16 -3.67 10.18 -3.45
CA ASN A 16 -3.61 11.27 -4.42
C ASN A 16 -2.15 11.74 -4.58
N LEU A 17 -1.54 11.42 -5.71
CA LEU A 17 -0.13 11.72 -6.00
C LEU A 17 -0.04 12.49 -7.32
N GLY A 18 0.54 13.69 -7.29
CA GLY A 18 0.70 14.52 -8.50
C GLY A 18 -0.63 14.85 -9.21
N GLY A 19 -1.72 14.98 -8.47
CA GLY A 19 -3.06 15.24 -9.02
C GLY A 19 -3.78 14.02 -9.61
N LYS A 20 -3.22 12.82 -9.48
CA LYS A 20 -3.85 11.56 -9.92
C LYS A 20 -4.20 10.67 -8.73
N ALA A 21 -5.32 9.95 -8.87
CA ALA A 21 -5.79 8.97 -7.90
C ALA A 21 -5.16 7.59 -8.16
N PHE A 22 -4.65 6.97 -7.10
CA PHE A 22 -4.09 5.63 -7.08
C PHE A 22 -4.82 4.82 -6.01
N ASP A 23 -5.68 3.90 -6.45
CA ASP A 23 -6.55 3.12 -5.60
C ASP A 23 -5.88 1.82 -5.16
N LEU A 24 -6.01 1.47 -3.88
CA LEU A 24 -5.76 0.14 -3.34
C LEU A 24 -7.10 -0.48 -2.94
N THR A 25 -7.42 -1.62 -3.55
CA THR A 25 -8.55 -2.48 -3.17
C THR A 25 -8.21 -3.31 -1.94
N ASP A 26 -9.22 -3.93 -1.34
CA ASP A 26 -9.10 -4.80 -0.18
C ASP A 26 -7.98 -5.84 -0.35
N ARG A 27 -7.84 -6.43 -1.55
CA ARG A 27 -6.82 -7.45 -1.84
C ARG A 27 -5.39 -6.93 -1.89
N ASP A 28 -5.20 -5.63 -2.11
CA ASP A 28 -3.85 -5.05 -2.19
C ASP A 28 -3.28 -4.74 -0.82
N TYR A 29 -4.15 -4.42 0.15
CA TYR A 29 -3.72 -3.98 1.48
C TYR A 29 -4.10 -4.94 2.63
N ILE A 30 -4.80 -6.03 2.34
CA ILE A 30 -5.11 -7.09 3.30
C ILE A 30 -4.41 -8.39 2.88
N ILE A 31 -3.63 -8.96 3.80
CA ILE A 31 -2.91 -10.22 3.57
C ILE A 31 -3.33 -11.29 4.60
N PRO A 32 -3.37 -12.58 4.22
CA PRO A 32 -3.54 -13.67 5.18
C PRO A 32 -2.41 -13.68 6.22
N LYS A 33 -2.74 -14.03 7.45
CA LYS A 33 -1.73 -14.22 8.50
C LYS A 33 -1.02 -15.55 8.26
N ILE A 34 0.32 -15.52 8.28
CA ILE A 34 1.19 -16.68 7.96
C ILE A 34 0.81 -17.96 8.74
N ASN A 35 0.40 -17.81 10.01
CA ASN A 35 0.11 -18.96 10.88
C ASN A 35 -1.39 -19.27 11.02
N ASP A 36 -2.26 -18.54 10.32
CA ASP A 36 -3.71 -18.72 10.37
C ASP A 36 -4.39 -18.02 9.18
N GLU A 37 -4.65 -18.76 8.11
CA GLU A 37 -5.22 -18.23 6.86
C GLU A 37 -6.68 -17.78 7.00
N SER A 38 -7.36 -18.10 8.11
CA SER A 38 -8.71 -17.58 8.39
C SER A 38 -8.68 -16.12 8.86
N ILE A 39 -7.53 -15.67 9.38
CA ILE A 39 -7.31 -14.31 9.89
C ILE A 39 -6.48 -13.52 8.89
N CYS A 40 -7.04 -12.38 8.49
CA CYS A 40 -6.38 -11.43 7.63
C CYS A 40 -5.91 -10.20 8.41
N ILE A 41 -4.80 -9.62 7.99
CA ILE A 41 -4.19 -8.43 8.60
C ILE A 41 -4.00 -7.34 7.55
N THR A 42 -4.04 -6.09 8.01
CA THR A 42 -3.70 -4.95 7.17
C THR A 42 -2.19 -4.80 7.09
N VAL A 43 -1.70 -4.44 5.91
CA VAL A 43 -0.30 -4.07 5.67
C VAL A 43 0.01 -2.64 6.13
N PHE A 44 -1.02 -1.85 6.46
CA PHE A 44 -0.84 -0.54 7.05
C PHE A 44 -0.33 -0.67 8.48
N SER A 45 0.85 -0.12 8.74
CA SER A 45 1.44 -0.07 10.07
C SER A 45 1.85 1.35 10.40
N LYS A 46 1.67 1.75 11.66
CA LYS A 46 2.23 3.00 12.15
C LYS A 46 3.75 2.92 12.06
N HIS A 47 4.34 3.85 11.30
CA HIS A 47 5.79 3.98 11.25
C HIS A 47 6.24 4.83 12.44
N ASP A 48 6.97 4.21 13.38
CA ASP A 48 7.58 4.91 14.51
C ASP A 48 9.00 5.32 14.14
N SER A 49 9.12 6.43 13.40
CA SER A 49 10.43 6.94 12.98
C SER A 49 11.13 7.57 14.18
N ARG A 50 12.25 6.98 14.59
CA ARG A 50 13.19 7.58 15.55
C ARG A 50 13.92 8.79 14.97
N TYR A 51 13.96 8.92 13.64
CA TYR A 51 14.55 10.06 12.96
C TYR A 51 13.47 11.11 12.74
N LYS A 52 13.65 12.28 13.36
CA LYS A 52 12.74 13.46 13.33
C LYS A 52 12.51 14.08 11.94
N HIS A 53 12.79 13.36 10.85
CA HIS A 53 12.51 13.86 9.51
C HIS A 53 11.06 13.54 9.12
N ASP A 54 10.44 14.50 8.42
CA ASP A 54 9.05 14.62 7.98
C ASP A 54 8.53 13.50 7.05
N VAL A 55 8.96 12.26 7.24
CA VAL A 55 8.48 11.11 6.46
C VAL A 55 7.05 10.80 6.91
N LYS A 56 6.07 11.29 6.14
CA LYS A 56 4.65 11.11 6.43
C LYS A 56 4.12 9.72 6.01
N TRP A 57 4.64 9.16 4.91
CA TRP A 57 4.21 7.88 4.36
C TRP A 57 5.38 7.13 3.73
N ILE A 58 5.36 5.80 3.86
CA ILE A 58 6.22 4.88 3.11
C ILE A 58 5.32 4.04 2.21
N LEU A 59 5.45 4.20 0.89
CA LEU A 59 4.71 3.43 -0.10
C LEU A 59 5.52 2.19 -0.48
N GLY A 60 5.29 1.09 0.23
CA GLY A 60 6.04 -0.16 0.08
C GLY A 60 5.40 -1.18 -0.87
N MET A 61 5.69 -2.46 -0.64
CA MET A 61 5.24 -3.59 -1.46
C MET A 61 3.73 -3.59 -1.82
N PRO A 62 2.79 -3.22 -0.93
CA PRO A 62 1.37 -3.17 -1.30
C PRO A 62 1.07 -2.20 -2.46
N PHE A 63 1.69 -1.02 -2.43
CA PHE A 63 1.53 -0.02 -3.47
C PHE A 63 2.32 -0.41 -4.72
N MET A 64 3.59 -0.80 -4.56
CA MET A 64 4.47 -1.19 -5.67
C MET A 64 4.04 -2.49 -6.36
N GLY A 65 3.28 -3.36 -5.67
CA GLY A 65 2.75 -4.60 -6.24
C GLY A 65 1.57 -4.35 -7.17
N ARG A 66 0.74 -3.34 -6.87
CA ARG A 66 -0.36 -2.92 -7.76
C ARG A 66 0.09 -1.94 -8.84
N TYR A 67 1.07 -1.11 -8.53
CA TYR A 67 1.57 -0.08 -9.43
C TYR A 67 3.04 -0.34 -9.77
N TYR A 68 3.29 -0.71 -11.02
CA TYR A 68 4.63 -0.70 -11.57
C TYR A 68 5.27 0.67 -11.30
N THR A 69 6.45 0.66 -10.69
CA THR A 69 7.14 1.86 -10.25
C THR A 69 8.45 2.01 -11.01
N GLU A 70 8.54 3.05 -11.85
CA GLU A 70 9.78 3.44 -12.53
C GLU A 70 10.55 4.44 -11.66
N PHE A 71 11.83 4.14 -11.40
CA PHE A 71 12.78 5.07 -10.78
C PHE A 71 13.64 5.70 -11.87
N ASN A 72 13.23 6.87 -12.36
CA ASN A 72 13.97 7.58 -13.40
C ASN A 72 14.98 8.53 -12.76
N MET A 73 16.20 8.03 -12.54
CA MET A 73 17.28 8.78 -11.88
C MET A 73 17.84 9.92 -12.74
N GLU A 74 17.85 9.77 -14.06
CA GLU A 74 18.30 10.83 -14.99
C GLU A 74 17.41 12.08 -14.87
N LYS A 75 16.10 11.88 -14.74
CA LYS A 75 15.11 12.97 -14.61
C LYS A 75 14.69 13.25 -13.17
N ASN A 76 15.31 12.60 -12.18
CA ASN A 76 14.96 12.70 -10.76
C ASN A 76 13.44 12.60 -10.51
N ARG A 77 12.79 11.60 -11.07
CA ARG A 77 11.33 11.43 -10.94
C ARG A 77 10.92 9.96 -10.78
N LEU A 78 9.73 9.79 -10.21
CA LEU A 78 9.03 8.50 -10.17
C LEU A 78 7.94 8.45 -11.23
N GLY A 79 7.77 7.29 -11.85
CA GLY A 79 6.65 6.95 -12.73
C GLY A 79 5.83 5.81 -12.15
N PHE A 80 4.51 5.87 -12.31
CA PHE A 80 3.59 4.83 -11.85
C PHE A 80 2.63 4.43 -12.98
N ALA A 81 2.43 3.13 -13.15
CA ALA A 81 1.45 2.54 -14.06
C ALA A 81 0.76 1.35 -13.39
N LEU A 82 -0.48 1.02 -13.78
CA LEU A 82 -1.12 -0.20 -13.29
C LEU A 82 -0.30 -1.42 -13.75
N ALA A 83 0.02 -2.32 -12.82
CA ALA A 83 0.76 -3.56 -13.10
C ALA A 83 -0.11 -4.64 -13.73
#